data_AF-A0A7L3EHV3-F1
#
_entry.id   AF-A0A7L3EHV3-F1
#
_cell.length_a   1.000
_cell.length_b   1.000
_cell.length_c   1.000
_cell.angle_alpha   90.00
_cell.angle_beta   90.00
_cell.angle_gamma   90.00
#
_symmetry.space_group_name_H-M   'P 1'
#
loop_
_entity.id
_entity.type
_entity.pdbx_description
1 polymer ?
#
loop_
_entity_poly.entity_id
_entity_poly.type
_entity_poly.pdbx_seq_one_letter_code
_entity_poly.pdbx_strand_id
1 'polypeptide(L)'
;MHFQWDWLCLGVLIISSVTAGMENEENLDADVEVENFDKQSQEADVDRDKSSIEVVYQTPKPTGEVYFTETFDEGLSGLYLVLTLYFQQGCDFFTSRCIFQNSVCVCVFVLGRWEVEELKENAMPGDRGLVLKSVAKYHAISAMLTQAFVFDDKPLIVQYEVNFQKGIDCGGAYIKLLSSSDDLNLEYFFDKTPYTIMFGPDKCGEDYKLHF
;
A
#
# COMPACT_ATOMS: atom_id res chain seq x y z
N MET A 1 51.37 40.06 -25.24
CA MET A 1 50.09 40.81 -25.22
C MET A 1 49.29 40.30 -24.04
N HIS A 2 49.18 41.14 -23.01
CA HIS A 2 48.31 40.97 -21.85
C HIS A 2 46.85 41.20 -22.27
N PHE A 3 45.90 40.45 -21.70
CA PHE A 3 44.70 41.02 -21.07
C PHE A 3 44.01 39.96 -20.19
N GLN A 4 44.13 40.14 -18.87
CA GLN A 4 43.19 39.62 -17.86
C GLN A 4 41.81 40.27 -18.05
N TRP A 5 40.77 39.76 -17.37
CA TRP A 5 39.91 40.56 -16.49
C TRP A 5 39.00 39.62 -15.69
N ASP A 6 39.23 39.60 -14.38
CA ASP A 6 38.30 39.11 -13.38
C ASP A 6 37.09 40.07 -13.28
N TRP A 7 35.89 39.54 -13.04
CA TRP A 7 34.97 40.16 -12.09
C TRP A 7 33.99 39.13 -11.49
N LEU A 8 34.17 38.90 -10.20
CA LEU A 8 33.15 38.49 -9.25
C LEU A 8 31.94 39.43 -9.35
N CYS A 9 30.73 38.87 -9.34
CA CYS A 9 29.54 39.54 -8.82
C CYS A 9 28.83 38.62 -7.84
N LEU A 10 28.98 38.99 -6.57
CA LEU A 10 28.22 38.57 -5.41
C LEU A 10 26.75 38.98 -5.60
N GLY A 11 25.81 38.09 -5.32
CA GLY A 11 24.38 38.42 -5.25
C GLY A 11 23.72 37.70 -4.08
N VAL A 12 23.60 38.40 -2.96
CA VAL A 12 23.04 37.92 -1.70
C VAL A 12 21.50 38.00 -1.70
N LEU A 13 20.93 37.05 -0.98
CA LEU A 13 19.57 36.78 -0.56
C LEU A 13 18.72 37.96 0.01
N ILE A 14 17.41 37.69 0.00
CA ILE A 14 16.25 38.17 0.80
C ILE A 14 15.43 39.35 0.26
N ILE A 15 14.18 39.07 -0.17
CA ILE A 15 12.98 39.78 0.31
C ILE A 15 11.84 38.77 0.52
N SER A 16 11.43 38.65 1.78
CA SER A 16 10.18 38.03 2.23
C SER A 16 9.02 39.03 2.11
N SER A 17 7.87 38.58 1.62
CA SER A 17 6.55 39.11 2.01
C SER A 17 5.44 38.33 1.32
N VAL A 18 4.69 37.53 2.08
CA VAL A 18 3.26 37.36 1.84
C VAL A 18 2.60 37.34 3.21
N THR A 19 1.74 38.33 3.39
CA THR A 19 0.90 38.62 4.55
C THR A 19 -0.15 37.53 4.72
N ALA A 20 -0.17 36.89 5.89
CA ALA A 20 -1.33 36.17 6.39
C ALA A 20 -2.31 37.20 6.96
N GLY A 21 -3.54 37.19 6.45
CA GLY A 21 -4.65 37.96 6.98
C GLY A 21 -5.92 37.47 6.31
N MET A 22 -6.77 36.79 7.09
CA MET A 22 -8.23 36.69 6.98
C MET A 22 -8.70 35.67 8.01
N GLU A 23 -8.89 36.12 9.25
CA GLU A 23 -9.87 35.52 10.16
C GLU A 23 -11.21 36.18 9.83
N ASN A 24 -12.20 35.37 9.44
CA ASN A 24 -13.59 35.77 9.28
C ASN A 24 -14.43 34.60 9.80
N GLU A 25 -14.84 34.67 11.05
CA GLU A 25 -15.99 33.93 11.56
C GLU A 25 -16.75 34.84 12.51
N GLU A 26 -17.86 35.40 12.04
CA GLU A 26 -18.92 35.89 12.91
C GLU A 26 -20.29 35.72 12.23
N ASN A 27 -21.12 34.95 12.92
CA ASN A 27 -22.55 35.14 13.20
C ASN A 27 -23.51 34.03 12.73
N LEU A 28 -24.11 33.35 13.72
CA LEU A 28 -25.56 33.32 13.93
C LEU A 28 -25.93 32.65 15.28
N ASP A 29 -26.23 33.50 16.26
CA ASP A 29 -27.35 33.49 17.23
C ASP A 29 -27.93 32.16 17.77
N ALA A 30 -27.99 32.04 19.11
CA ALA A 30 -29.23 32.26 19.88
C ALA A 30 -29.08 31.83 21.36
N ASP A 31 -29.44 32.74 22.26
CA ASP A 31 -29.56 32.58 23.70
C ASP A 31 -30.66 31.60 24.11
N VAL A 32 -30.39 30.71 25.08
CA VAL A 32 -31.36 30.34 26.14
C VAL A 32 -30.60 30.03 27.42
N GLU A 33 -30.70 30.93 28.41
CA GLU A 33 -30.46 30.64 29.81
C GLU A 33 -31.73 30.03 30.43
N VAL A 34 -31.61 28.90 31.15
CA VAL A 34 -32.50 28.60 32.29
C VAL A 34 -31.67 27.90 33.37
N GLU A 35 -31.73 28.47 34.58
CA GLU A 35 -31.02 28.03 35.77
C GLU A 35 -31.63 26.80 36.49
N ASN A 36 -30.72 26.14 37.24
CA ASN A 36 -30.87 25.51 38.56
C ASN A 36 -31.72 24.24 38.74
N PHE A 37 -31.03 23.12 39.07
CA PHE A 37 -31.51 22.24 40.14
C PHE A 37 -30.35 21.52 40.86
N ASP A 38 -30.10 22.01 42.07
CA ASP A 38 -29.57 21.40 43.29
C ASP A 38 -28.28 20.55 43.33
N LYS A 39 -27.43 21.01 44.25
CA LYS A 39 -26.24 20.36 44.79
C LYS A 39 -26.58 19.04 45.50
N GLN A 40 -25.58 18.15 45.42
CA GLN A 40 -25.12 17.24 46.47
C GLN A 40 -25.72 15.83 46.48
N SER A 41 -25.00 14.90 45.86
CA SER A 41 -24.70 13.63 46.51
C SER A 41 -23.53 12.89 45.84
N GLN A 42 -22.47 12.74 46.63
CA GLN A 42 -21.65 11.53 46.76
C GLN A 42 -20.67 11.19 45.63
N GLU A 43 -19.39 11.35 46.00
CA GLU A 43 -18.29 10.53 45.52
C GLU A 43 -18.72 9.06 45.46
N ALA A 44 -18.82 8.54 44.24
CA ALA A 44 -18.68 7.13 43.97
C ALA A 44 -17.69 7.03 42.83
N ASP A 45 -16.48 6.63 43.22
CA ASP A 45 -15.40 6.14 42.38
C ASP A 45 -15.97 5.08 41.42
N VAL A 46 -16.32 5.50 40.20
CA VAL A 46 -16.55 4.57 39.10
C VAL A 46 -15.19 4.39 38.46
N ASP A 47 -14.43 3.49 39.07
CA ASP A 47 -13.33 2.80 38.41
C ASP A 47 -13.89 2.21 37.12
N ARG A 48 -13.73 2.98 36.04
CA ARG A 48 -13.99 2.49 34.69
C ARG A 48 -12.78 1.63 34.37
N ASP A 49 -12.75 0.49 35.01
CA ASP A 49 -11.89 -0.63 34.69
C ASP A 49 -12.29 -1.03 33.27
N LYS A 50 -11.66 -0.34 32.31
CA LYS A 50 -11.67 -0.70 30.90
C LYS A 50 -10.83 -1.97 30.87
N SER A 51 -11.46 -3.07 31.29
CA SER A 51 -11.07 -4.41 30.93
C SER A 51 -11.27 -4.49 29.41
N SER A 52 -10.33 -3.91 28.68
CA SER A 52 -10.06 -4.30 27.31
C SER A 52 -9.75 -5.78 27.41
N ILE A 53 -10.69 -6.60 26.95
CA ILE A 53 -10.40 -7.99 26.60
C ILE A 53 -9.26 -7.87 25.59
N GLU A 54 -8.04 -8.14 26.05
CA GLU A 54 -6.86 -8.17 25.20
C GLU A 54 -7.02 -9.42 24.34
N VAL A 55 -7.60 -9.24 23.15
CA VAL A 55 -7.76 -10.32 22.18
C VAL A 55 -6.35 -10.67 21.70
N VAL A 56 -5.82 -11.78 22.21
CA VAL A 56 -4.52 -12.29 21.82
C VAL A 56 -4.64 -12.92 20.45
N TYR A 57 -3.94 -12.38 19.47
CA TYR A 57 -3.86 -12.94 18.12
C TYR A 57 -3.26 -14.35 18.15
N GLN A 58 -3.81 -15.24 17.33
CA GLN A 58 -3.27 -16.57 17.07
C GLN A 58 -3.28 -16.81 15.58
N THR A 59 -2.13 -17.23 15.04
CA THR A 59 -1.99 -17.61 13.62
C THR A 59 -3.08 -18.62 13.23
N PRO A 60 -3.98 -18.26 12.30
CA PRO A 60 -5.01 -19.16 11.81
C PRO A 60 -4.40 -20.44 11.24
N LYS A 61 -4.97 -21.59 11.57
CA LYS A 61 -4.57 -22.88 10.98
C LYS A 61 -5.53 -23.24 9.86
N PRO A 62 -5.03 -23.37 8.62
CA PRO A 62 -5.87 -23.77 7.49
C PRO A 62 -6.54 -25.13 7.76
N THR A 63 -7.78 -25.27 7.31
CA THR A 63 -8.54 -26.53 7.43
C THR A 63 -8.99 -27.00 6.06
N GLY A 64 -8.97 -28.32 5.83
CA GLY A 64 -9.34 -28.91 4.55
C GLY A 64 -8.26 -28.81 3.48
N GLU A 65 -8.68 -28.82 2.22
CA GLU A 65 -7.80 -28.73 1.04
C GLU A 65 -7.52 -27.26 0.73
N VAL A 66 -6.25 -26.85 0.89
CA VAL A 66 -5.83 -25.45 0.75
C VAL A 66 -4.66 -25.38 -0.23
N TYR A 67 -4.83 -24.54 -1.26
CA TYR A 67 -3.85 -24.36 -2.34
C TYR A 67 -2.85 -23.27 -1.99
N PHE A 68 -3.24 -22.29 -1.18
CA PHE A 68 -2.37 -21.23 -0.71
C PHE A 68 -2.98 -20.56 0.52
N THR A 69 -2.14 -20.17 1.46
CA THR A 69 -2.51 -19.43 2.66
C THR A 69 -1.28 -18.68 3.12
N GLU A 70 -1.46 -17.41 3.44
CA GLU A 70 -0.38 -16.55 3.91
C GLU A 70 -0.94 -15.64 5.00
N THR A 71 -0.28 -15.64 6.16
CA THR A 71 -0.63 -14.82 7.33
C THR A 71 0.44 -13.78 7.64
N PHE A 72 1.58 -13.83 6.94
CA PHE A 72 2.77 -12.99 7.13
C PHE A 72 3.39 -13.08 8.54
N ASP A 73 3.02 -14.06 9.35
CA ASP A 73 3.60 -14.28 10.68
C ASP A 73 5.07 -14.73 10.62
N GLU A 74 5.48 -15.38 9.53
CA GLU A 74 6.85 -15.78 9.29
C GLU A 74 7.64 -14.74 8.45
N GLY A 75 7.10 -13.53 8.33
CA GLY A 75 7.69 -12.44 7.55
C GLY A 75 7.49 -12.66 6.05
N LEU A 76 8.57 -12.58 5.27
CA LEU A 76 8.56 -12.76 3.81
C LEU A 76 8.95 -14.18 3.38
N SER A 77 9.00 -15.13 4.33
CA SER A 77 9.37 -16.52 4.07
C SER A 77 8.39 -17.15 3.09
N GLY A 78 8.89 -17.82 2.04
CA GLY A 78 8.04 -18.45 1.02
C GLY A 78 7.52 -17.50 -0.08
N LEU A 79 7.79 -16.19 0.03
CA LEU A 79 7.48 -15.22 -1.01
C LEU A 79 8.69 -14.98 -1.91
N TYR A 80 8.45 -14.97 -3.22
CA TYR A 80 9.44 -14.56 -4.22
C TYR A 80 9.31 -13.06 -4.43
N LEU A 81 10.28 -12.33 -3.86
CA LEU A 81 10.46 -10.91 -4.15
C LEU A 81 11.01 -10.76 -5.56
N VAL A 82 10.21 -10.18 -6.44
CA VAL A 82 10.74 -9.72 -7.71
C VAL A 82 11.59 -8.50 -7.43
N LEU A 83 12.87 -8.57 -7.79
CA LEU A 83 13.82 -7.48 -7.61
C LEU A 83 13.78 -6.50 -8.78
N THR A 84 13.29 -6.95 -9.94
CA THR A 84 13.33 -6.20 -11.19
C THR A 84 12.23 -6.66 -12.14
N LEU A 85 11.39 -5.72 -12.59
CA LEU A 85 10.45 -5.97 -13.69
C LEU A 85 11.06 -5.56 -15.02
N TYR A 86 10.85 -6.39 -16.03
CA TYR A 86 11.25 -6.16 -17.42
C TYR A 86 10.02 -5.87 -18.28
N PHE A 87 10.03 -4.76 -18.99
CA PHE A 87 9.00 -4.44 -19.99
C PHE A 87 9.63 -4.39 -21.38
N GLN A 88 9.07 -5.16 -22.32
CA GLN A 88 9.56 -5.20 -23.70
C GLN A 88 9.19 -3.95 -24.51
N GLN A 89 8.20 -3.14 -24.08
CA GLN A 89 7.78 -1.91 -24.77
C GLN A 89 7.21 -0.89 -23.75
N GLY A 90 7.53 0.40 -23.93
CA GLY A 90 6.96 1.51 -23.14
C GLY A 90 7.87 2.08 -22.07
N CYS A 91 9.10 2.50 -22.42
CA CYS A 91 9.94 3.21 -21.46
C CYS A 91 9.43 4.64 -21.31
N ASP A 92 8.87 4.96 -20.14
CA ASP A 92 8.76 6.36 -19.72
C ASP A 92 10.09 6.79 -19.09
N PHE A 93 10.58 7.97 -19.50
CA PHE A 93 12.00 8.37 -19.43
C PHE A 93 12.52 8.59 -17.99
N PHE A 94 11.63 8.69 -17.00
CA PHE A 94 11.99 9.20 -15.66
C PHE A 94 12.32 8.14 -14.61
N THR A 95 11.93 6.86 -14.79
CA THR A 95 12.06 5.83 -13.74
C THR A 95 12.58 4.49 -14.21
N SER A 96 12.89 4.35 -15.51
CA SER A 96 13.36 3.11 -16.11
C SER A 96 14.77 3.23 -16.66
N ARG A 97 15.58 2.17 -16.53
CA ARG A 97 16.86 2.03 -17.23
C ARG A 97 16.65 1.14 -18.44
N CYS A 98 16.97 1.62 -19.64
CA CYS A 98 16.98 0.78 -20.83
C CYS A 98 18.23 -0.12 -20.84
N ILE A 99 18.03 -1.43 -21.01
CA ILE A 99 19.09 -2.38 -21.32
C ILE A 99 18.82 -2.96 -22.70
N PHE A 100 19.83 -2.94 -23.58
CA PHE A 100 19.72 -3.55 -24.90
C PHE A 100 19.95 -5.06 -24.79
N GLN A 101 18.95 -5.85 -25.16
CA GLN A 101 19.02 -7.30 -25.24
C GLN A 101 18.53 -7.74 -26.62
N ASN A 102 19.39 -8.43 -27.39
CA ASN A 102 19.10 -8.86 -28.76
C ASN A 102 18.55 -7.73 -29.67
N SER A 103 19.16 -6.54 -29.58
CA SER A 103 18.74 -5.34 -30.33
C SER A 103 17.36 -4.76 -29.96
N VAL A 104 16.76 -5.23 -28.86
CA VAL A 104 15.53 -4.68 -28.28
C VAL A 104 15.88 -3.93 -26.99
N CYS A 105 15.37 -2.70 -26.83
CA CYS A 105 15.46 -1.96 -25.58
C CYS A 105 14.43 -2.51 -24.59
N VAL A 106 14.89 -3.03 -23.46
CA VAL A 106 14.05 -3.53 -22.37
C VAL A 106 14.11 -2.54 -21.21
N CYS A 107 12.95 -2.08 -20.75
CA CYS A 107 12.86 -1.14 -19.63
C CYS A 107 12.96 -1.92 -18.32
N VAL A 108 13.90 -1.52 -17.48
CA VAL A 108 14.13 -2.07 -16.14
C VAL A 108 13.56 -1.09 -15.13
N PHE A 109 12.54 -1.52 -14.38
CA PHE A 109 11.95 -0.71 -13.32
C PHE A 109 12.51 -1.09 -11.96
N VAL A 110 12.89 -0.08 -11.18
CA VAL A 110 13.21 -0.26 -9.76
C VAL A 110 11.90 -0.38 -8.99
N LEU A 111 11.69 -1.55 -8.39
CA LEU A 111 10.47 -1.86 -7.66
C LEU A 111 10.44 -1.21 -6.28
N GLY A 112 9.23 -0.99 -5.81
CA GLY A 112 8.96 -0.53 -4.46
C GLY A 112 9.27 -1.61 -3.43
N ARG A 113 9.58 -1.15 -2.22
CA ARG A 113 9.89 -2.02 -1.08
C ARG A 113 8.62 -2.52 -0.41
N TRP A 114 8.64 -3.80 -0.06
CA TRP A 114 7.68 -4.47 0.80
C TRP A 114 8.25 -4.60 2.21
N GLU A 115 7.41 -4.42 3.22
CA GLU A 115 7.75 -4.69 4.62
C GLU A 115 6.57 -5.44 5.26
N VAL A 116 6.86 -6.28 6.26
CA VAL A 116 5.82 -6.95 7.06
C VAL A 116 5.70 -6.22 8.38
N GLU A 117 4.52 -5.64 8.62
CA GLU A 117 4.28 -4.75 9.74
C GLU A 117 2.88 -4.98 10.31
N GLU A 118 2.68 -4.59 11.56
CA GLU A 118 1.35 -4.49 12.14
C GLU A 118 0.55 -3.34 11.51
N LEU A 119 -0.77 -3.43 11.60
CA LEU A 119 -1.64 -2.32 11.21
C LEU A 119 -1.36 -1.08 12.07
N LYS A 120 -1.41 0.11 11.46
CA LYS A 120 -1.23 1.39 12.16
C LYS A 120 -2.26 1.59 13.28
N GLU A 121 -3.50 1.22 13.00
CA GLU A 121 -4.57 1.13 13.99
C GLU A 121 -4.84 -0.35 14.22
N ASN A 122 -4.02 -0.98 15.08
CA ASN A 122 -4.09 -2.41 15.28
C ASN A 122 -5.24 -2.79 16.23
N ALA A 123 -6.24 -3.50 15.69
CA ALA A 123 -7.31 -4.09 16.50
C ALA A 123 -6.90 -5.45 17.11
N MET A 124 -5.85 -6.09 16.57
CA MET A 124 -5.37 -7.41 16.97
C MET A 124 -3.84 -7.40 17.09
N PRO A 125 -3.29 -7.05 18.26
CA PRO A 125 -1.83 -7.02 18.48
C PRO A 125 -1.16 -8.33 18.08
N GLY A 126 -0.07 -8.25 17.32
CA GLY A 126 0.66 -9.41 16.78
C GLY A 126 0.23 -9.84 15.37
N ASP A 127 -0.96 -9.47 14.91
CA ASP A 127 -1.37 -9.68 13.52
C ASP A 127 -0.61 -8.73 12.59
N ARG A 128 -0.01 -9.28 11.54
CA ARG A 128 0.88 -8.55 10.62
C ARG A 128 0.42 -8.73 9.19
N GLY A 129 0.67 -7.71 8.39
CA GLY A 129 0.35 -7.71 6.97
C GLY A 129 1.54 -7.29 6.12
N LEU A 130 1.46 -7.64 4.85
CA LEU A 130 2.38 -7.16 3.83
C LEU A 130 2.04 -5.73 3.42
N VAL A 131 2.98 -4.80 3.61
CA VAL A 131 2.77 -3.36 3.42
C VAL A 131 3.64 -2.81 2.30
N LEU A 132 3.02 -2.01 1.42
CA LEU A 132 3.71 -1.24 0.38
C LEU A 132 4.31 0.02 1.00
N LYS A 133 5.64 0.21 0.90
CA LYS A 133 6.34 1.31 1.57
C LYS A 133 6.75 2.45 0.65
N SER A 134 6.72 2.23 -0.66
CA SER A 134 7.24 3.19 -1.64
C SER A 134 6.10 3.90 -2.36
N VAL A 135 6.10 5.23 -2.33
CA VAL A 135 5.09 6.04 -3.06
C VAL A 135 5.44 6.07 -4.55
N ALA A 136 4.42 5.99 -5.41
CA ALA A 136 4.55 6.08 -6.88
C ALA A 136 5.58 5.10 -7.48
N LYS A 137 5.61 3.86 -6.97
CA LYS A 137 6.45 2.77 -7.47
C LYS A 137 5.61 1.55 -7.80
N TYR A 138 6.00 0.83 -8.84
CA TYR A 138 5.50 -0.52 -9.09
C TYR A 138 5.96 -1.45 -7.98
N HIS A 139 5.05 -2.30 -7.51
CA HIS A 139 5.38 -3.35 -6.56
C HIS A 139 5.02 -4.68 -7.20
N ALA A 140 5.91 -5.65 -7.08
CA ALA A 140 5.69 -7.01 -7.54
C ALA A 140 6.19 -7.97 -6.47
N ILE A 141 5.34 -8.93 -6.14
CA ILE A 141 5.64 -10.05 -5.26
C ILE A 141 4.79 -11.22 -5.75
N SER A 142 5.32 -12.43 -5.63
CA SER A 142 4.57 -13.63 -6.00
C SER A 142 4.92 -14.77 -5.08
N ALA A 143 4.06 -15.77 -5.06
CA ALA A 143 4.27 -17.00 -4.33
C ALA A 143 3.71 -18.16 -5.16
N MET A 144 4.30 -19.34 -5.02
CA MET A 144 3.74 -20.54 -5.62
C MET A 144 2.53 -21.02 -4.80
N LEU A 145 1.51 -21.52 -5.49
CA LEU A 145 0.51 -22.37 -4.87
C LEU A 145 1.16 -23.72 -4.52
N THR A 146 0.63 -24.41 -3.51
CA THR A 146 1.09 -25.76 -3.12
C THR A 146 0.94 -26.77 -4.26
N GLN A 147 -0.07 -26.57 -5.10
CA GLN A 147 -0.29 -27.31 -6.34
C GLN A 147 -1.06 -26.44 -7.34
N ALA A 148 -0.98 -26.76 -8.64
CA ALA A 148 -1.76 -26.07 -9.65
C ALA A 148 -3.27 -26.33 -9.45
N PHE A 149 -4.07 -25.26 -9.50
CA PHE A 149 -5.53 -25.39 -9.48
C PHE A 149 -6.03 -25.69 -10.90
N VAL A 150 -6.82 -26.75 -11.04
CA VAL A 150 -7.45 -27.14 -12.31
C VAL A 150 -8.94 -26.85 -12.20
N PHE A 151 -9.48 -26.10 -13.16
CA PHE A 151 -10.91 -25.80 -13.23
C PHE A 151 -11.67 -26.99 -13.80
N ASP A 152 -12.06 -27.91 -12.93
CA ASP A 152 -12.87 -29.08 -13.25
C ASP A 152 -14.27 -28.99 -12.63
N ASP A 153 -14.57 -29.85 -11.65
CA ASP A 153 -15.84 -29.95 -10.96
C ASP A 153 -15.83 -29.15 -9.64
N LYS A 154 -14.66 -28.72 -9.15
CA LYS A 154 -14.53 -27.96 -7.90
C LYS A 154 -14.52 -26.45 -8.15
N PRO A 155 -15.26 -25.65 -7.35
CA PRO A 155 -15.20 -24.19 -7.43
C PRO A 155 -13.88 -23.67 -6.86
N LEU A 156 -13.34 -22.63 -7.50
CA LEU A 156 -12.23 -21.86 -6.94
C LEU A 156 -12.76 -20.85 -5.92
N ILE A 157 -12.11 -20.78 -4.76
CA ILE A 157 -12.39 -19.77 -3.73
C ILE A 157 -11.11 -18.97 -3.52
N VAL A 158 -11.20 -17.65 -3.67
CA VAL A 158 -10.10 -16.71 -3.43
C VAL A 158 -10.60 -15.65 -2.48
N GLN A 159 -9.89 -15.46 -1.37
CA GLN A 159 -10.20 -14.46 -0.37
C GLN A 159 -8.91 -13.88 0.17
N TYR A 160 -8.88 -12.56 0.31
CA TYR A 160 -7.78 -11.83 0.93
C TYR A 160 -8.30 -10.49 1.46
N GLU A 161 -7.52 -9.86 2.33
CA GLU A 161 -7.88 -8.60 2.96
C GLU A 161 -6.94 -7.48 2.49
N VAL A 162 -7.49 -6.28 2.32
CA VAL A 162 -6.74 -5.08 1.95
C VAL A 162 -7.19 -3.94 2.84
N ASN A 163 -6.22 -3.22 3.38
CA ASN A 163 -6.47 -2.00 4.14
C ASN A 163 -5.61 -0.84 3.63
N PHE A 164 -6.26 0.21 3.13
CA PHE A 164 -5.60 1.46 2.72
C PHE A 164 -5.36 2.38 3.93
N GLN A 165 -4.36 2.04 4.74
CA GLN A 165 -4.10 2.69 6.04
C GLN A 165 -3.87 4.21 5.99
N LYS A 166 -3.46 4.77 4.85
CA LYS A 166 -3.24 6.21 4.63
C LYS A 166 -4.19 6.80 3.59
N GLY A 167 -5.23 6.05 3.21
CA GLY A 167 -5.99 6.29 1.99
C GLY A 167 -5.20 5.93 0.74
N ILE A 168 -5.86 6.06 -0.42
CA ILE A 168 -5.26 5.86 -1.74
C ILE A 168 -5.89 6.83 -2.74
N ASP A 169 -5.02 7.59 -3.41
CA ASP A 169 -5.41 8.53 -4.47
C ASP A 169 -5.44 7.81 -5.82
N CYS A 170 -4.37 7.09 -6.16
CA CYS A 170 -4.31 6.24 -7.35
C CYS A 170 -3.38 5.03 -7.14
N GLY A 171 -3.91 3.83 -7.35
CA GLY A 171 -3.20 2.55 -7.32
C GLY A 171 -4.13 1.35 -7.17
N GLY A 172 -3.60 0.18 -7.50
CA GLY A 172 -4.29 -1.10 -7.39
C GLY A 172 -3.82 -1.90 -6.17
N ALA A 173 -4.75 -2.63 -5.56
CA ALA A 173 -4.46 -3.63 -4.54
C ALA A 173 -5.14 -4.97 -4.88
N TYR A 174 -5.17 -5.28 -6.18
CA TYR A 174 -5.64 -6.55 -6.71
C TYR A 174 -4.53 -7.60 -6.72
N ILE A 175 -4.95 -8.86 -6.75
CA ILE A 175 -4.09 -10.02 -6.96
C ILE A 175 -4.32 -10.59 -8.36
N LYS A 176 -3.33 -11.30 -8.89
CA LYS A 176 -3.43 -12.05 -10.15
C LYS A 176 -3.09 -13.51 -9.91
N LEU A 177 -3.96 -14.40 -10.38
CA LEU A 177 -3.66 -15.83 -10.45
C LEU A 177 -3.04 -16.12 -11.81
N LEU A 178 -1.72 -16.32 -11.81
CA LEU A 178 -0.95 -16.55 -13.03
C LEU A 178 -1.35 -17.89 -13.67
N SER A 179 -1.40 -17.92 -15.00
CA SER A 179 -1.71 -19.15 -15.73
C SER A 179 -0.52 -20.11 -15.65
N SER A 180 -0.80 -21.39 -15.43
CA SER A 180 0.23 -22.43 -15.40
C SER A 180 0.89 -22.57 -16.78
N SER A 181 2.21 -22.52 -16.83
CA SER A 181 3.02 -22.85 -18.01
C SER A 181 4.38 -23.39 -17.57
N ASP A 182 5.00 -24.21 -18.42
CA ASP A 182 6.34 -24.77 -18.16
C ASP A 182 7.43 -23.68 -18.07
N ASP A 183 7.19 -22.53 -18.71
CA ASP A 183 8.10 -21.38 -18.75
C ASP A 183 7.83 -20.36 -17.63
N LEU A 184 6.87 -20.62 -16.73
CA LEU A 184 6.52 -19.67 -15.67
C LEU A 184 7.65 -19.58 -14.63
N ASN A 185 8.32 -18.43 -14.60
CA ASN A 185 9.29 -18.12 -13.57
C ASN A 185 8.82 -16.92 -12.73
N LEU A 186 8.50 -17.19 -11.47
CA LEU A 186 8.02 -16.20 -10.51
C LEU A 186 9.05 -15.15 -10.10
N GLU A 187 10.34 -15.40 -10.30
CA GLU A 187 11.36 -14.37 -10.09
C GLU A 187 11.36 -13.31 -11.22
N TYR A 188 10.75 -13.60 -12.37
CA TYR A 188 10.80 -12.78 -13.58
C TYR A 188 9.43 -12.49 -14.20
N PHE A 189 8.34 -12.56 -13.43
CA PHE A 189 7.02 -12.18 -13.96
C PHE A 189 6.91 -10.67 -14.18
N PHE A 190 6.04 -10.24 -15.09
CA PHE A 190 5.82 -8.84 -15.47
C PHE A 190 4.35 -8.58 -15.84
N ASP A 191 4.03 -7.35 -16.24
CA ASP A 191 2.65 -6.91 -16.48
C ASP A 191 1.88 -7.76 -17.50
N LYS A 192 2.59 -8.28 -18.51
CA LYS A 192 2.03 -9.15 -19.56
C LYS A 192 2.20 -10.64 -19.28
N THR A 193 2.71 -11.03 -18.11
CA THR A 193 2.71 -12.46 -17.74
C THR A 193 1.27 -12.97 -17.76
N PRO A 194 0.99 -14.06 -18.49
CA PRO A 194 -0.36 -14.60 -18.60
C PRO A 194 -0.97 -14.90 -17.22
N TYR A 195 -2.20 -14.45 -17.03
CA TYR A 195 -2.99 -14.71 -15.84
C TYR A 195 -4.38 -15.19 -16.23
N THR A 196 -4.96 -16.03 -15.38
CA THR A 196 -6.30 -16.58 -15.57
C THR A 196 -7.35 -15.70 -14.91
N ILE A 197 -7.05 -15.16 -13.72
CA ILE A 197 -7.97 -14.32 -12.94
C ILE A 197 -7.20 -13.11 -12.40
N MET A 198 -7.80 -11.92 -12.50
CA MET A 198 -7.37 -10.72 -11.77
C MET A 198 -8.51 -10.30 -10.86
N PHE A 199 -8.25 -10.27 -9.56
CA PHE A 199 -9.29 -10.04 -8.57
C PHE A 199 -8.86 -9.00 -7.54
N GLY A 200 -9.70 -7.99 -7.32
CA GLY A 200 -9.49 -7.01 -6.25
C GLY A 200 -9.71 -5.55 -6.61
N PRO A 201 -9.56 -4.65 -5.62
CA PRO A 201 -9.86 -3.24 -5.80
C PRO A 201 -8.76 -2.50 -6.56
N ASP A 202 -9.18 -1.53 -7.35
CA ASP A 202 -8.34 -0.61 -8.09
C ASP A 202 -8.99 0.77 -8.08
N LYS A 203 -8.26 1.77 -7.61
CA LYS A 203 -8.77 3.14 -7.51
C LYS A 203 -7.81 4.09 -8.18
N CYS A 204 -8.32 5.03 -8.98
CA CYS A 204 -7.54 6.16 -9.46
C CYS A 204 -8.40 7.42 -9.57
N GLY A 205 -8.16 8.37 -8.68
CA GLY A 205 -8.99 9.57 -8.51
C GLY A 205 -10.40 9.18 -8.08
N GLU A 206 -11.39 9.56 -8.88
CA GLU A 206 -12.81 9.24 -8.67
C GLU A 206 -13.20 7.86 -9.26
N ASP A 207 -12.33 7.25 -10.06
CA ASP A 207 -12.57 5.93 -10.62
C ASP A 207 -12.29 4.86 -9.56
N TYR A 208 -13.32 4.09 -9.20
CA TYR A 208 -13.24 2.99 -8.26
C TYR A 208 -13.79 1.72 -8.91
N LYS A 209 -12.94 0.70 -9.04
CA LYS A 209 -13.26 -0.57 -9.69
C LYS A 209 -12.92 -1.74 -8.79
N LEU A 210 -13.69 -2.81 -8.94
CA LEU A 210 -13.37 -4.14 -8.43
C LEU A 210 -13.18 -5.05 -9.65
N HIS A 211 -11.96 -5.53 -9.87
CA HIS A 211 -11.64 -6.47 -10.94
C HIS A 211 -12.18 -7.86 -10.59
N PHE A 212 -12.78 -8.53 -11.58
CA PHE A 212 -13.13 -9.95 -11.58
C PHE A 212 -13.26 -10.47 -13.02
#